data_AF-A0A966VUX9-F1
#
_entry.id   AF-A0A966VUX9-F1
#
_cell.length_a   1.000
_cell.length_b   1.000
_cell.length_c   1.000
_cell.angle_alpha   90.00
_cell.angle_beta   90.00
_cell.angle_gamma   90.00
#
_symmetry.space_group_name_H-M   'P 1'
#
loop_
_entity.id
_entity.type
_entity.pdbx_description
1 polymer ?
#
loop_
_entity_poly.entity_id
_entity_poly.type
_entity_poly.pdbx_seq_one_letter_code
_entity_poly.pdbx_strand_id
1 'polypeptide(L)'
;MFKKLREKWKVGPLQLTLILCTFAFGGSATGWAAKKIMNGLSLEQDWLWATLYILLVTLLWPLMVLVISIPFGQFRFFKSYIRKLGSKMGFLR
;
A
#
# COMPACT_ATOMS: atom_id res chain seq x y z
N MET A 1 13.62 -17.00 3.74
CA MET A 1 12.64 -16.04 3.17
C MET A 1 13.23 -14.63 2.97
N PHE A 2 13.71 -13.96 4.01
CA PHE A 2 14.22 -12.57 3.92
C PHE A 2 15.42 -12.38 2.97
N LYS A 3 16.32 -13.38 2.84
CA LYS A 3 17.45 -13.32 1.88
C LYS A 3 16.97 -13.17 0.43
N LYS A 4 16.00 -13.98 0.00
CA LYS A 4 15.39 -13.90 -1.34
C LYS A 4 14.71 -12.55 -1.60
N LEU A 5 14.03 -11.99 -0.60
CA LEU A 5 13.42 -10.65 -0.68
C LEU A 5 14.46 -9.54 -0.85
N ARG A 6 15.54 -9.57 -0.05
CA ARG A 6 16.65 -8.63 -0.17
C ARG A 6 17.30 -8.68 -1.54
N GLU A 7 17.54 -9.88 -2.07
CA GLU A 7 18.12 -10.08 -3.40
C GLU A 7 17.17 -9.59 -4.51
N LYS A 8 15.88 -9.92 -4.43
CA LYS A 8 14.85 -9.49 -5.41
C LYS A 8 14.71 -7.97 -5.46
N TRP A 9 14.78 -7.30 -4.32
CA TRP A 9 14.59 -5.86 -4.20
C TRP A 9 15.90 -5.07 -4.20
N LYS A 10 17.05 -5.75 -4.15
CA LYS A 10 18.40 -5.18 -4.07
C LYS A 10 18.55 -4.18 -2.90
N VAL A 11 18.08 -4.58 -1.71
CA VAL A 11 18.05 -3.74 -0.50
C VAL A 11 18.86 -4.35 0.64
N GLY A 12 19.44 -3.49 1.48
CA GLY A 12 20.16 -3.91 2.69
C GLY A 12 19.24 -4.51 3.77
N PRO A 13 19.79 -5.13 4.83
CA PRO A 13 19.02 -5.69 5.94
C PRO A 13 18.15 -4.65 6.66
N LEU A 14 18.71 -3.50 7.04
CA LEU A 14 17.97 -2.42 7.70
C LEU A 14 16.88 -1.85 6.78
N GLN A 15 17.21 -1.66 5.51
CA GLN A 15 16.26 -1.15 4.53
C GLN A 15 15.07 -2.10 4.34
N LEU A 16 15.31 -3.42 4.29
CA LEU A 16 14.23 -4.40 4.23
C LEU A 16 13.30 -4.28 5.45
N THR A 17 13.85 -4.16 6.66
CA THR A 17 13.05 -3.98 7.88
C THR A 17 12.18 -2.73 7.78
N LEU A 18 12.75 -1.59 7.38
CA LEU A 18 12.00 -0.34 7.23
C LEU A 18 10.90 -0.44 6.16
N ILE A 19 11.18 -1.15 5.06
CA ILE A 19 10.19 -1.43 4.01
C ILE A 19 9.03 -2.27 4.57
N LEU A 20 9.33 -3.33 5.32
CA LEU A 20 8.31 -4.17 5.94
C LEU A 20 7.48 -3.41 6.98
N CYS A 21 8.12 -2.57 7.79
CA CYS A 21 7.41 -1.65 8.70
C CYS A 21 6.49 -0.71 7.92
N THR A 22 6.97 -0.13 6.81
CA THR A 22 6.16 0.74 5.96
C THR A 22 4.96 0.01 5.38
N PHE A 23 5.11 -1.25 4.95
CA PHE A 23 3.98 -2.07 4.48
C PHE A 23 2.97 -2.34 5.59
N ALA A 24 3.43 -2.66 6.80
CA ALA A 24 2.55 -2.92 7.94
C ALA A 24 1.76 -1.66 8.35
N PHE A 25 2.45 -0.53 8.54
CA PHE A 25 1.82 0.74 8.89
C PHE A 25 0.95 1.29 7.76
N GLY A 26 1.43 1.26 6.51
CA GLY A 26 0.67 1.70 5.35
C GLY A 26 -0.58 0.87 5.12
N GLY A 27 -0.50 -0.46 5.27
CA GLY A 27 -1.66 -1.37 5.19
C GLY A 27 -2.70 -1.09 6.27
N SER A 28 -2.27 -1.01 7.54
CA SER A 28 -3.16 -0.68 8.66
C SER A 28 -3.81 0.69 8.52
N ALA A 29 -3.05 1.71 8.11
CA ALA A 29 -3.56 3.06 7.86
C ALA A 29 -4.58 3.08 6.72
N THR A 30 -4.32 2.33 5.64
CA THR A 30 -5.26 2.20 4.51
C THR A 30 -6.59 1.59 4.95
N GLY A 31 -6.55 0.47 5.68
CA GLY A 31 -7.77 -0.19 6.16
C GLY A 31 -8.57 0.70 7.11
N TRP A 32 -7.88 1.39 8.03
CA TRP A 32 -8.53 2.35 8.93
C TRP A 32 -9.18 3.52 8.17
N ALA A 33 -8.46 4.13 7.22
CA ALA A 33 -8.97 5.24 6.42
C ALA A 33 -10.15 4.81 5.54
N ALA A 34 -10.05 3.66 4.87
CA ALA A 34 -11.13 3.10 4.06
C ALA A 34 -12.36 2.82 4.91
N LYS A 35 -12.21 2.21 6.10
CA LYS A 35 -13.33 1.98 7.02
C LYS A 35 -13.97 3.29 7.48
N LYS A 36 -13.16 4.32 7.77
CA LYS A 36 -13.67 5.65 8.16
C LYS A 36 -14.51 6.28 7.05
N ILE A 37 -14.06 6.18 5.80
CA ILE A 37 -14.81 6.65 4.62
C ILE A 37 -16.09 5.83 4.47
N MET A 38 -16.02 4.51 4.46
CA MET A 38 -17.18 3.61 4.29
C MET A 38 -18.27 3.84 5.34
N ASN A 39 -17.89 4.10 6.59
CA ASN A 39 -18.84 4.41 7.66
C ASN A 39 -19.62 5.73 7.41
N GLY A 40 -19.09 6.64 6.58
CA GLY A 40 -19.77 7.87 6.18
C GLY A 40 -20.74 7.71 5.01
N LEU A 41 -20.64 6.62 4.23
CA LEU A 41 -21.55 6.35 3.10
C LEU A 41 -22.88 5.68 3.51
N SER A 42 -23.02 5.23 4.76
CA SER A 42 -24.24 4.59 5.30
C SER A 42 -24.87 3.55 4.36
N LEU A 43 -24.06 2.63 3.83
CA LEU A 43 -24.54 1.60 2.91
C LEU A 43 -25.21 0.45 3.68
N GLU A 44 -26.44 0.09 3.32
CA GLU A 44 -27.21 -0.97 3.96
C GLU A 44 -26.96 -2.37 3.38
N GLN A 45 -26.55 -2.47 2.10
CA GLN A 45 -26.25 -3.76 1.48
C GLN A 45 -24.82 -4.23 1.79
N ASP A 46 -24.69 -5.35 2.50
CA ASP A 46 -23.41 -5.97 2.88
C ASP A 46 -22.49 -6.27 1.68
N TRP A 47 -23.05 -6.81 0.59
CA TRP A 47 -22.25 -7.14 -0.60
C TRP A 47 -21.69 -5.88 -1.28
N LEU A 48 -22.51 -4.82 -1.36
CA LEU A 48 -22.13 -3.54 -1.94
C LEU A 48 -21.07 -2.85 -1.07
N TRP A 49 -21.24 -2.91 0.25
CA TRP A 49 -20.26 -2.41 1.21
C TRP A 49 -18.92 -3.12 1.02
N ALA A 50 -18.92 -4.45 0.93
CA ALA A 50 -17.69 -5.24 0.75
C ALA A 50 -16.98 -4.92 -0.57
N THR A 51 -17.72 -4.85 -1.68
CA THR A 51 -17.15 -4.50 -2.98
C THR A 51 -16.52 -3.11 -2.98
N LEU A 52 -17.24 -2.11 -2.46
CA LEU A 52 -16.74 -0.73 -2.41
C LEU A 52 -15.56 -0.60 -1.45
N TYR A 53 -15.57 -1.31 -0.31
CA TYR A 53 -14.45 -1.33 0.62
C TYR A 53 -13.17 -1.90 -0.03
N ILE A 54 -13.26 -3.02 -0.76
CA ILE A 54 -12.12 -3.63 -1.45
C ILE A 54 -11.56 -2.69 -2.53
N LEU A 55 -12.44 -2.08 -3.33
CA LEU A 55 -12.03 -1.12 -4.36
C LEU A 55 -11.35 0.10 -3.73
N LEU A 56 -11.94 0.64 -2.66
CA LEU A 56 -11.40 1.79 -1.96
C LEU A 56 -10.03 1.51 -1.34
N VAL A 57 -9.88 0.39 -0.61
CA VAL A 57 -8.59 -0.02 -0.04
C VAL A 57 -7.53 -0.17 -1.14
N THR A 58 -7.88 -0.80 -2.26
CA THR A 58 -6.97 -1.03 -3.38
C THR A 58 -6.48 0.29 -4.01
N LEU A 59 -7.39 1.25 -4.18
CA LEU A 59 -7.07 2.57 -4.73
C LEU A 59 -6.31 3.47 -3.75
N LEU A 60 -6.62 3.36 -2.46
CA LEU A 60 -6.08 4.21 -1.40
C LEU A 60 -4.70 3.74 -0.92
N TRP A 61 -4.43 2.43 -1.03
CA TRP A 61 -3.18 1.81 -0.59
C TRP A 61 -1.89 2.43 -1.17
N PRO A 62 -1.76 2.66 -2.50
CA PRO A 62 -0.55 3.27 -3.06
C PRO A 62 -0.24 4.64 -2.47
N LEU A 63 -1.27 5.42 -2.15
CA LEU A 63 -1.13 6.75 -1.54
C LEU A 63 -0.65 6.63 -0.09
N MET A 64 -1.28 5.77 0.70
CA MET A 64 -0.92 5.58 2.11
C MET A 64 0.49 5.06 2.29
N VAL A 65 0.89 4.07 1.49
CA VAL A 65 2.25 3.52 1.55
C VAL A 65 3.29 4.58 1.17
N LEU A 66 3.00 5.46 0.20
CA LEU A 66 3.88 6.58 -0.13
C LEU A 66 4.01 7.57 1.03
N VAL A 67 2.90 7.98 1.65
CA VAL A 67 2.92 8.90 2.80
C VAL A 67 3.71 8.31 3.97
N ILE A 68 3.42 7.07 4.35
CA ILE A 68 4.10 6.40 5.46
C ILE A 68 5.57 6.14 5.12
N SER A 69 5.96 5.97 3.86
CA SER A 69 7.36 5.76 3.50
C SER A 69 8.28 6.98 3.69
N ILE A 70 7.71 8.19 3.87
CA ILE A 70 8.47 9.44 4.07
C ILE A 70 9.28 9.41 5.37
N PRO A 71 8.69 9.21 6.56
CA PRO A 71 9.44 9.16 7.81
C PRO A 71 10.44 7.99 7.88
N PHE A 72 10.21 6.90 7.13
CA PHE A 72 11.12 5.75 7.07
C PHE A 72 12.23 5.89 6.01
N GLY A 73 12.25 6.99 5.25
CA GLY A 73 13.23 7.23 4.18
C GLY A 73 13.11 6.27 2.97
N GLN A 74 11.99 5.54 2.84
CA GLN A 74 11.77 4.54 1.79
C GLN A 74 10.96 5.08 0.59
N PHE A 75 10.71 6.39 0.52
CA PHE A 75 9.89 7.00 -0.53
C PHE A 75 10.35 6.68 -1.96
N ARG A 76 11.66 6.77 -2.24
CA ARG A 76 12.20 6.45 -3.58
C ARG A 76 11.95 4.98 -3.95
N PHE A 77 12.06 4.07 -2.99
CA PHE A 77 11.79 2.66 -3.19
C PHE A 77 10.31 2.43 -3.55
N PHE A 78 9.39 2.96 -2.74
CA PHE A 78 7.96 2.78 -2.96
C PHE A 78 7.44 3.49 -4.20
N LYS A 79 7.96 4.68 -4.54
CA LYS A 79 7.65 5.35 -5.80
C LYS A 79 8.05 4.51 -7.01
N SER A 80 9.24 3.91 -7.00
CA SER A 80 9.68 2.99 -8.06
C SER A 80 8.83 1.72 -8.09
N TYR A 81 8.51 1.15 -6.92
CA TYR A 81 7.66 -0.03 -6.77
C TYR A 81 6.26 0.18 -7.37
N ILE A 82 5.60 1.27 -6.97
CA ILE A 82 4.25 1.62 -7.47
C ILE A 82 4.29 1.93 -8.97
N ARG A 83 5.31 2.65 -9.46
CA ARG A 83 5.46 2.91 -10.90
C ARG A 83 5.59 1.61 -11.70
N LYS A 84 6.41 0.66 -11.24
CA LYS A 84 6.54 -0.67 -11.88
C LYS A 84 5.22 -1.43 -11.85
N LEU A 85 4.47 -1.33 -10.75
CA LEU A 85 3.18 -1.99 -10.60
C LEU A 85 2.13 -1.37 -11.54
N GLY A 86 2.05 -0.04 -11.62
CA GLY A 86 1.19 0.69 -12.56
C GLY A 86 1.53 0.40 -14.04
N SER A 87 2.82 0.29 -14.36
CA SER A 87 3.26 -0.08 -15.71
C SER A 87 2.84 -1.50 -16.09
N LYS A 88 2.93 -2.46 -15.16
CA LYS A 88 2.44 -3.83 -15.39
C LYS A 88 0.92 -3.93 -15.54
N MET A 89 0.19 -3.05 -14.85
CA MET A 89 -1.27 -2.98 -14.97
C MET A 89 -1.73 -2.18 -16.19
N GLY A 90 -0.82 -1.61 -16.98
CA GLY A 90 -1.15 -0.83 -18.19
C GLY A 90 -1.62 0.60 -17.92
N PHE A 91 -1.63 1.06 -16.66
CA PHE A 91 -2.01 2.43 -16.30
C PHE A 91 -0.92 3.47 -16.63
N LEU A 92 0.33 3.02 -16.76
CA LEU A 92 1.48 3.88 -17.05
C LEU A 92 2.24 3.28 -18.23
N ARG A 93 2.31 4.01 -19.35
CA ARG A 93 3.25 3.73 -20.44
C ARG A 93 4.64 4.22 -20.07
#